data_AF-A0A8T0HII7-F1
#
_entry.id   AF-A0A8T0HII7-F1
#
_cell.length_a   1.000
_cell.length_b   1.000
_cell.length_c   1.000
_cell.angle_alpha   90.00
_cell.angle_beta   90.00
_cell.angle_gamma   90.00
#
_symmetry.space_group_name_H-M   'P 1'
#
loop_
_entity.id
_entity.type
_entity.pdbx_description
1 polymer ?
#
loop_
_entity_poly.entity_id
_entity_poly.type
_entity_poly.pdbx_seq_one_letter_code
_entity_poly.pdbx_strand_id
1 'polypeptide(L)'
;MKISDLKPNLTDPAEAALYRSMVGPDGWCINFDKPTRSCKIHAERPRFCRVEPEMFKALYGIEEKDMDKEARGFCQDQIRSVYGGRSKELKTFQRVVRNLKKSS
;
A
#
# COMPACT_ATOMS: atom_id res chain seq x y z
N MET A 1 5.69 -6.65 0.14
CA MET A 1 6.71 -6.07 1.04
C MET A 1 6.43 -6.61 2.43
N LYS A 2 7.43 -7.14 3.15
CA LYS A 2 7.19 -7.55 4.53
C LYS A 2 6.95 -6.29 5.35
N ILE A 3 6.04 -6.38 6.30
CA ILE A 3 5.67 -5.26 7.16
C ILE A 3 6.85 -4.88 8.07
N SER A 4 7.68 -5.85 8.43
CA SER A 4 8.94 -5.63 9.16
C SER A 4 9.94 -4.70 8.45
N ASP A 5 9.87 -4.58 7.13
CA ASP A 5 10.80 -3.78 6.33
C ASP A 5 10.32 -2.31 6.22
N LEU A 6 9.08 -2.05 6.66
CA LEU A 6 8.50 -0.73 6.72
C LEU A 6 8.77 -0.11 8.09
N LYS A 7 9.34 1.10 8.09
CA LYS A 7 9.23 2.01 9.23
C LYS A 7 8.06 2.94 8.93
N PRO A 8 6.81 2.57 9.25
CA PRO A 8 5.71 3.49 9.04
C PRO A 8 5.98 4.72 9.92
N ASN A 9 5.83 5.91 9.35
CA ASN A 9 5.98 7.17 10.07
C ASN A 9 4.73 7.44 10.93
N LEU A 10 4.34 6.46 11.74
CA LEU A 10 3.23 6.56 12.69
C LEU A 10 3.75 7.31 13.90
N THR A 11 3.39 8.59 13.98
CA THR A 11 3.75 9.47 15.09
C THR A 11 2.87 9.23 16.32
N ASP A 12 1.69 8.64 16.15
CA ASP A 12 0.82 8.18 17.24
C ASP A 12 1.35 6.86 17.84
N PRO A 13 1.77 6.83 19.12
CA PRO A 13 2.23 5.63 19.80
C PRO A 13 1.21 4.50 19.85
N ALA A 14 -0.10 4.82 19.93
CA ALA A 14 -1.17 3.83 19.98
C ALA A 14 -1.36 3.14 18.63
N GLU A 15 -1.36 3.90 17.54
CA GLU A 15 -1.38 3.34 16.18
C GLU A 15 -0.12 2.50 15.91
N ALA A 16 1.05 2.97 16.35
CA ALA A 16 2.29 2.23 16.19
C ALA A 16 2.29 0.91 16.98
N ALA A 17 1.71 0.90 18.19
CA ALA A 17 1.54 -0.31 18.98
C ALA A 17 0.57 -1.29 18.33
N LEU A 18 -0.57 -0.80 17.82
CA LEU A 18 -1.55 -1.60 17.08
C LEU A 18 -0.95 -2.18 15.80
N TYR A 19 -0.20 -1.39 15.04
CA TYR A 19 0.53 -1.87 13.87
C TYR A 19 1.46 -3.03 14.21
N ARG A 20 2.27 -2.89 15.27
CA ARG A 20 3.22 -3.93 15.72
C ARG A 20 2.52 -5.20 16.17
N SER A 21 1.38 -5.10 16.87
CA SER A 21 0.63 -6.28 17.32
C SER A 21 0.03 -7.08 16.15
N MET A 22 -0.15 -6.45 15.00
CA MET A 22 -0.64 -7.11 13.78
C MET A 22 0.47 -7.78 12.98
N VAL A 23 1.76 -7.61 13.31
CA VAL A 23 2.88 -8.24 12.61
C VAL A 23 3.14 -9.63 13.18
N GLY A 24 2.96 -10.66 12.34
CA GLY A 24 3.25 -12.04 12.67
C GLY A 24 4.75 -12.35 12.67
N PRO A 25 5.16 -13.54 13.19
CA PRO A 25 6.57 -13.94 13.28
C PRO A 25 7.30 -14.01 11.93
N ASP A 26 6.56 -14.13 10.82
CA ASP A 26 7.09 -14.18 9.46
C ASP A 26 7.26 -12.80 8.80
N GLY A 27 6.95 -11.73 9.54
CA GLY A 27 7.01 -10.34 9.09
C GLY A 27 5.80 -9.89 8.26
N TRP A 28 4.73 -10.70 8.16
CA TRP A 28 3.49 -10.33 7.47
C TRP A 28 2.40 -9.92 8.46
N CYS A 29 1.38 -9.19 8.00
CA CYS A 29 0.20 -8.95 8.82
C CYS A 29 -0.52 -10.28 9.09
N ILE A 30 -0.87 -10.54 10.34
CA ILE A 30 -1.65 -11.74 10.73
C ILE A 30 -3.02 -11.82 10.06
N ASN A 31 -3.56 -10.67 9.63
CA ASN A 31 -4.84 -10.57 8.92
C ASN A 31 -4.70 -10.65 7.39
N PHE A 32 -3.49 -10.75 6.85
CA PHE A 32 -3.28 -10.89 5.41
C PHE A 32 -3.41 -12.34 4.97
N ASP A 33 -4.41 -12.63 4.15
CA ASP A 33 -4.60 -13.93 3.54
C ASP A 33 -3.76 -14.06 2.26
N LYS A 34 -2.66 -14.81 2.35
CA LYS A 34 -1.68 -14.93 1.26
C LYS A 34 -2.24 -15.55 -0.03
N PRO A 35 -3.06 -16.64 0.01
CA PRO A 35 -3.60 -17.25 -1.19
C PRO A 35 -4.50 -16.29 -1.99
N THR A 36 -5.44 -15.62 -1.31
CA THR A 36 -6.37 -14.69 -1.98
C THR A 36 -5.80 -13.27 -2.13
N ARG A 37 -4.70 -12.97 -1.43
CA ARG A 37 -4.11 -11.63 -1.30
C ARG A 37 -5.10 -10.60 -0.75
N SER A 38 -5.97 -11.03 0.16
CA SER A 38 -7.00 -10.19 0.78
C SER A 38 -6.72 -9.93 2.26
N CYS A 39 -7.41 -8.94 2.83
CA CYS A 39 -7.37 -8.68 4.27
C CYS A 39 -8.63 -9.26 4.92
N LYS A 40 -8.47 -10.12 5.93
CA LYS A 40 -9.58 -10.79 6.63
C LYS A 40 -10.51 -9.83 7.39
N ILE A 41 -9.99 -8.67 7.79
CA ILE A 41 -10.71 -7.63 8.52
C ILE A 41 -10.94 -6.37 7.66
N HIS A 42 -11.13 -6.52 6.35
CA HIS A 42 -11.10 -5.39 5.40
C HIS A 42 -11.98 -4.21 5.81
N ALA A 43 -13.18 -4.46 6.34
CA ALA A 43 -14.14 -3.46 6.81
C ALA A 43 -13.67 -2.74 8.10
N GLU A 44 -13.06 -3.49 9.00
CA GLU A 44 -12.60 -3.05 10.33
C GLU A 44 -11.12 -2.62 10.32
N ARG A 45 -10.51 -2.48 9.14
CA ARG A 45 -9.10 -2.11 9.04
C ARG A 45 -8.81 -0.84 9.83
N PRO A 46 -7.75 -0.84 10.65
CA PRO A 46 -7.28 0.38 11.28
C PRO A 46 -7.03 1.47 10.24
N ARG A 47 -7.23 2.72 10.64
CA ARG A 47 -7.03 3.91 9.82
C ARG A 47 -5.71 3.87 9.04
N PHE A 48 -4.59 3.53 9.68
CA PHE A 48 -3.28 3.48 9.04
C PHE A 48 -3.14 2.45 7.90
N CYS A 49 -4.07 1.49 7.79
CA CYS A 49 -4.13 0.54 6.69
C CYS A 49 -4.98 1.01 5.50
N ARG A 50 -5.62 2.19 5.60
CA ARG A 50 -6.51 2.73 4.58
C ARG A 50 -5.76 3.63 3.62
N VAL A 51 -6.17 3.59 2.36
CA VAL A 51 -5.61 4.40 1.27
C VAL A 51 -6.48 5.63 1.13
N GLU A 52 -6.30 6.58 2.06
CA GLU A 52 -7.10 7.80 2.17
C GLU A 52 -6.18 9.03 2.20
N PRO A 53 -6.64 10.21 1.72
CA PRO A 53 -5.81 11.41 1.63
C PRO A 53 -5.14 11.80 2.95
N GLU A 54 -5.90 11.73 4.05
CA GLU A 54 -5.40 12.07 5.38
C GLU A 54 -4.21 11.18 5.79
N MET A 55 -4.27 9.89 5.45
CA MET A 55 -3.19 8.96 5.75
C MET A 55 -1.96 9.21 4.89
N PHE A 56 -2.14 9.56 3.63
CA PHE A 56 -1.02 9.90 2.75
C PHE A 56 -0.29 11.15 3.22
N LYS A 57 -1.04 12.15 3.68
CA LYS A 57 -0.47 13.36 4.28
C LYS A 57 0.26 13.06 5.58
N ALA A 58 -0.37 12.30 6.48
CA ALA A 58 0.22 11.97 7.79
C ALA A 58 1.49 11.13 7.68
N LEU A 59 1.50 10.10 6.81
CA LEU A 59 2.62 9.16 6.72
C LEU A 59 3.74 9.63 5.80
N TYR A 60 3.41 10.33 4.71
CA TYR A 60 4.34 10.63 3.62
C TYR A 60 4.45 12.11 3.29
N GLY A 61 3.65 12.99 3.91
CA GLY A 61 3.60 14.41 3.56
C GLY A 61 3.05 14.67 2.15
N ILE A 62 2.31 13.71 1.59
CA ILE A 62 1.72 13.82 0.24
C ILE A 62 0.37 14.53 0.35
N GLU A 63 0.22 15.65 -0.34
CA GLU A 63 -1.05 16.37 -0.41
C GLU A 63 -2.07 15.61 -1.26
N GLU A 64 -3.36 15.80 -0.97
CA GLU A 64 -4.47 15.09 -1.63
C GLU A 64 -4.41 15.19 -3.17
N LYS A 65 -4.09 16.38 -3.70
CA LYS A 65 -3.95 16.62 -5.14
C LYS A 65 -2.88 15.75 -5.82
N ASP A 66 -1.88 15.29 -5.05
CA ASP A 66 -0.76 14.49 -5.52
C ASP A 66 -0.93 12.99 -5.20
N MET A 67 -1.91 12.63 -4.35
CA MET A 67 -2.16 11.26 -3.89
C MET A 67 -2.25 10.26 -5.04
N ASP A 68 -3.06 10.54 -6.06
CA ASP A 68 -3.25 9.64 -7.20
C ASP A 68 -1.98 9.44 -8.02
N LYS A 69 -1.11 10.46 -8.10
CA LYS A 69 0.17 10.37 -8.80
C LYS A 69 1.13 9.48 -8.02
N GLU A 70 1.26 9.72 -6.72
CA GLU A 70 2.20 9.00 -5.87
C GLU A 70 1.75 7.55 -5.61
N ALA A 71 0.46 7.31 -5.36
CA ALA A 71 -0.10 5.96 -5.21
C ALA A 71 0.13 5.10 -6.46
N ARG A 72 0.00 5.70 -7.66
CA ARG A 72 0.35 5.02 -8.92
C ARG A 72 1.85 4.73 -9.02
N GLY A 73 2.72 5.63 -8.57
CA GLY A 73 4.16 5.42 -8.49
C GLY A 73 4.51 4.23 -7.60
N PHE A 74 3.98 4.20 -6.37
CA PHE A 74 4.19 3.11 -5.43
C PHE A 74 3.74 1.75 -5.98
N CYS A 75 2.61 1.70 -6.70
CA CYS A 75 2.17 0.47 -7.36
C CYS A 75 3.15 0.04 -8.47
N GLN A 76 3.67 0.97 -9.27
CA GLN A 76 4.67 0.65 -10.31
C GLN A 76 5.95 0.10 -9.72
N ASP A 77 6.47 0.73 -8.66
CA ASP A 77 7.71 0.31 -8.01
C ASP A 77 7.54 -1.05 -7.33
N GLN A 78 6.40 -1.29 -6.69
CA GLN A 78 6.11 -2.59 -6.08
C GLN A 78 6.01 -3.69 -7.13
N ILE A 79 5.33 -3.45 -8.26
CA ILE A 79 5.26 -4.42 -9.37
C ILE A 79 6.65 -4.66 -9.96
N ARG A 80 7.45 -3.60 -10.15
CA ARG A 80 8.82 -3.69 -10.66
C ARG A 80 9.73 -4.48 -9.72
N SER A 81 9.61 -4.28 -8.40
CA SER A 81 10.40 -4.98 -7.38
C SER A 81 10.06 -6.48 -7.34
N VAL A 82 8.78 -6.83 -7.48
CA VAL A 82 8.33 -8.24 -7.43
C VAL A 82 8.52 -8.98 -8.76
N TYR A 83 8.24 -8.36 -9.90
CA TYR A 83 8.18 -9.02 -11.21
C TYR A 83 9.26 -8.56 -12.19
N GLY A 84 10.01 -7.49 -11.87
CA GLY A 84 11.02 -6.89 -12.74
C GLY A 84 10.49 -5.79 -13.66
N GLY A 85 11.39 -4.93 -14.15
CA GLY A 85 11.02 -3.75 -14.95
C GLY A 85 10.54 -4.01 -16.38
N ARG A 86 10.70 -5.23 -16.89
CA ARG A 86 10.23 -5.64 -18.24
C ARG A 86 9.03 -6.59 -18.20
N SER A 87 8.45 -6.80 -17.02
CA SER A 87 7.38 -7.75 -16.74
C SER A 87 6.09 -7.48 -17.51
N LYS A 88 5.26 -8.53 -17.69
CA LYS A 88 3.95 -8.40 -18.34
C LYS A 88 2.98 -7.64 -17.43
N GLU A 89 3.13 -7.79 -16.12
CA GLU A 89 2.39 -7.15 -15.05
C GLU A 89 2.55 -5.63 -15.11
N LEU A 90 3.80 -5.14 -15.16
CA LEU A 90 4.07 -3.71 -15.23
C LEU A 90 3.54 -3.11 -16.54
N LYS A 91 3.73 -3.79 -17.67
CA LYS A 91 3.18 -3.36 -18.97
C LYS A 91 1.65 -3.29 -18.97
N THR A 92 1.00 -4.28 -18.35
CA THR A 92 -0.46 -4.35 -18.23
C THR A 92 -0.98 -3.22 -17.36
N PHE A 93 -0.38 -3.02 -16.18
CA PHE A 93 -0.71 -1.92 -15.27
C PHE A 93 -0.59 -0.55 -15.98
N GLN A 94 0.55 -0.29 -16.64
CA GLN A 94 0.77 0.95 -17.39
C GLN A 94 -0.22 1.14 -18.53
N ARG A 95 -0.69 0.07 -19.18
CA ARG A 95 -1.74 0.14 -20.20
C ARG A 95 -3.08 0.55 -19.58
N VAL A 96 -3.50 -0.12 -18.51
CA VAL A 96 -4.76 0.16 -17.82
C VAL A 96 -4.78 1.60 -17.30
N VAL A 97 -3.72 2.03 -16.61
CA VAL A 97 -3.60 3.41 -16.08
C VAL A 97 -3.67 4.45 -17.20
N ARG A 98 -3.03 4.20 -18.34
CA ARG A 98 -3.12 5.11 -19.50
C ARG A 98 -4.52 5.19 -20.08
N ASN A 99 -5.25 4.07 -20.10
CA ASN A 99 -6.62 4.04 -20.61
C ASN A 99 -7.59 4.76 -19.69
N LEU A 100 -7.46 4.58 -18.37
CA LEU A 100 -8.28 5.30 -17.38
C LEU A 100 -8.16 6.83 -17.53
N LYS A 101 -6.92 7.33 -17.75
CA LYS A 101 -6.68 8.75 -18.00
C LYS A 101 -7.29 9.32 -19.28
N LYS A 102 -7.63 8.48 -20.26
CA LYS A 102 -8.27 8.91 -21.51
C LYS A 102 -9.79 8.98 -21.40
N SER A 103 -10.35 8.38 -20.36
CA SER A 103 -11.79 8.28 -20.11
C SER A 103 -12.28 9.27 -19.04
N SER A 104 -11.39 10.13 -18.54
CA SER A 104 -11.66 11.23 -17.60
C SER A 104 -11.29 12.56 -18.27
#